data_AF-A0A4P7BG71-F1
#
_entry.id   AF-A0A4P7BG71-F1
#
_cell.length_a   1.000
_cell.length_b   1.000
_cell.length_c   1.000
_cell.angle_alpha   90.00
_cell.angle_beta   90.00
_cell.angle_gamma   90.00
#
_symmetry.space_group_name_H-M   'P 1'
#
loop_
_entity.id
_entity.type
_entity.pdbx_description
1 polymer ?
#
loop_
_entity_poly.entity_id
_entity_poly.type
_entity_poly.pdbx_seq_one_letter_code
_entity_poly.pdbx_strand_id
1 'polypeptide(L)'
;MKFLATFLIAACLVPTARAVEPASARLLGYYSNMQTEGADDPHFVSGYNVALYQREAETFGQVMVAIGSSEPAPATIQKLTYDPKKKLLTFIAEYSSGLASNPVKGAPDREALQVLTFSGVVRPQSISGKVGIRDFYCGQCKPVFKRVTLKRISEMGSPGEVQSTAQ
;
A
#
# COMPACT_ATOMS: atom_id res chain seq x y z
N MET A 1 67.64 -15.31 44.12
CA MET A 1 66.19 -15.60 44.07
C MET A 1 65.71 -15.30 42.66
N LYS A 2 65.19 -16.29 41.92
CA LYS A 2 64.74 -16.15 40.52
C LYS A 2 63.22 -15.92 40.51
N PHE A 3 62.77 -14.82 39.93
CA PHE A 3 61.35 -14.60 39.61
C PHE A 3 61.11 -14.95 38.15
N LEU A 4 60.28 -15.96 37.89
CA LEU A 4 59.75 -16.28 36.57
C LEU A 4 58.42 -15.52 36.42
N ALA A 5 58.36 -14.57 35.50
CA ALA A 5 57.13 -13.87 35.14
C ALA A 5 56.42 -14.64 34.02
N THR A 6 55.24 -15.17 34.30
CA THR A 6 54.37 -15.83 33.32
C THR A 6 53.44 -14.79 32.70
N PHE A 7 53.62 -14.50 31.41
CA PHE A 7 52.71 -13.64 30.64
C PHE A 7 51.56 -14.50 30.10
N LEU A 8 50.34 -14.32 30.62
CA LEU A 8 49.11 -14.85 30.01
C LEU A 8 48.68 -13.91 28.89
N ILE A 9 48.77 -14.39 27.64
CA ILE A 9 48.16 -13.70 26.48
C ILE A 9 46.69 -14.11 26.45
N ALA A 10 45.82 -13.21 26.90
CA ALA A 10 44.37 -13.35 26.76
C ALA A 10 44.00 -13.10 25.28
N ALA A 11 43.61 -14.16 24.58
CA ALA A 11 43.05 -14.07 23.23
C ALA A 11 41.64 -13.46 23.31
N CYS A 12 41.51 -12.18 22.98
CA CYS A 12 40.22 -11.53 22.78
C CYS A 12 39.53 -12.12 21.54
N LEU A 13 38.61 -13.05 21.75
CA LEU A 13 37.61 -13.47 20.76
C LEU A 13 36.63 -12.32 20.54
N VAL A 14 36.84 -11.54 19.48
CA VAL A 14 35.89 -10.52 19.04
C VAL A 14 34.70 -11.24 18.41
N PRO A 15 33.45 -11.05 18.90
CA PRO A 15 32.29 -11.62 18.23
C PRO A 15 32.15 -10.93 16.87
N THR A 16 32.30 -11.71 15.80
CA THR A 16 31.94 -11.28 14.44
C THR A 16 30.43 -11.15 14.41
N ALA A 17 29.93 -9.93 14.57
CA ALA A 17 28.54 -9.60 14.31
C ALA A 17 28.25 -9.94 12.84
N ARG A 18 27.59 -11.08 12.60
CA ARG A 18 27.06 -11.39 11.28
C ARG A 18 25.94 -10.40 11.02
N ALA A 19 26.18 -9.50 10.08
CA ALA A 19 25.12 -8.73 9.44
C ALA A 19 24.16 -9.73 8.80
N VAL A 20 23.01 -9.94 9.44
CA VAL A 20 21.89 -10.67 8.83
C VAL A 20 21.40 -9.77 7.71
N GLU A 21 21.55 -10.23 6.46
CA GLU A 21 20.96 -9.51 5.33
C GLU A 21 19.44 -9.39 5.55
N PRO A 22 18.85 -8.21 5.35
CA PRO A 22 17.42 -8.04 5.55
C PRO A 22 16.67 -8.98 4.61
N ALA A 23 15.74 -9.77 5.16
CA ALA A 23 14.95 -10.70 4.39
C ALA A 23 14.27 -9.99 3.20
N SER A 24 14.48 -10.50 2.00
CA SER A 24 13.89 -9.93 0.79
C SER A 24 12.36 -10.02 0.84
N ALA A 25 11.70 -8.92 0.48
CA ALA A 25 10.25 -8.89 0.44
C ALA A 25 9.74 -9.64 -0.81
N ARG A 26 8.80 -10.56 -0.62
CA ARG A 26 8.14 -11.32 -1.68
C ARG A 26 6.81 -10.66 -2.06
N LEU A 27 6.58 -10.45 -3.35
CA LEU A 27 5.26 -10.04 -3.85
C LEU A 27 4.25 -11.19 -3.67
N LEU A 28 3.14 -10.92 -2.98
CA LEU A 28 1.99 -11.81 -2.86
C LEU A 28 1.05 -11.63 -4.06
N GLY A 29 0.85 -10.39 -4.48
CA GLY A 29 0.11 -10.07 -5.70
C GLY A 29 -0.12 -8.59 -5.88
N TYR A 30 -0.36 -8.20 -7.14
CA TYR A 30 -0.87 -6.89 -7.53
C TYR A 30 -2.30 -7.04 -8.02
N TYR A 31 -3.22 -6.23 -7.49
CA TYR A 31 -4.64 -6.33 -7.74
C TYR A 31 -5.21 -4.97 -8.11
N SER A 32 -6.08 -4.92 -9.12
CA SER A 32 -6.69 -3.68 -9.60
C SER A 32 -8.12 -3.88 -10.06
N ASN A 33 -8.94 -2.85 -9.88
CA ASN A 33 -10.16 -2.64 -10.66
C ASN A 33 -10.19 -1.25 -11.30
N MET A 34 -9.01 -0.65 -11.51
CA MET A 34 -8.91 0.65 -12.16
C MET A 34 -9.41 0.56 -13.60
N GLN A 35 -10.22 1.54 -13.95
CA GLN A 35 -10.77 1.70 -15.29
C GLN A 35 -10.63 3.17 -15.67
N THR A 36 -10.27 3.42 -16.92
CA THR A 36 -10.47 4.73 -17.54
C THR A 36 -11.94 4.85 -17.89
N GLU A 37 -12.63 5.86 -17.39
CA GLU A 37 -14.03 6.15 -17.73
C GLU A 37 -14.09 7.32 -18.72
N GLY A 38 -14.94 7.20 -19.74
CA GLY A 38 -15.13 8.22 -20.78
C GLY A 38 -14.35 7.92 -22.07
N ALA A 39 -15.03 8.05 -23.22
CA ALA A 39 -14.40 7.95 -24.53
C ALA A 39 -13.61 9.23 -24.89
N ASP A 40 -13.95 10.36 -24.26
CA ASP A 40 -13.48 11.69 -24.64
C ASP A 40 -12.44 12.30 -23.68
N ASP A 41 -12.22 11.71 -22.49
CA ASP A 41 -11.20 12.16 -21.54
C ASP A 41 -10.43 10.97 -20.93
N PRO A 42 -9.24 10.63 -21.47
CA PRO A 42 -8.44 9.50 -20.99
C PRO A 42 -7.86 9.71 -19.59
N HIS A 43 -8.04 10.89 -18.99
CA HIS A 43 -7.51 11.22 -17.67
C HIS A 43 -8.48 10.86 -16.54
N PHE A 44 -9.73 10.50 -16.82
CA PHE A 44 -10.67 10.15 -15.77
C PHE A 44 -10.56 8.66 -15.43
N VAL A 45 -9.78 8.33 -14.40
CA VAL A 45 -9.71 6.97 -13.85
C VAL A 45 -10.57 6.82 -12.60
N SER A 46 -11.20 5.65 -12.46
CA SER A 46 -11.92 5.23 -11.25
C SER A 46 -11.38 3.90 -10.74
N GLY A 47 -11.53 3.61 -9.44
CA GLY A 47 -11.14 2.34 -8.83
C GLY A 47 -9.87 2.42 -7.97
N TYR A 48 -9.28 1.24 -7.71
CA TYR A 48 -8.23 1.05 -6.72
C TYR A 48 -7.15 0.08 -7.24
N ASN A 49 -5.91 0.30 -6.82
CA ASN A 49 -4.82 -0.67 -6.93
C ASN A 49 -4.32 -1.06 -5.54
N VAL A 50 -4.02 -2.34 -5.36
CA VAL A 50 -3.44 -2.88 -4.12
C VAL A 50 -2.29 -3.82 -4.48
N ALA A 51 -1.09 -3.50 -4.01
CA ALA A 51 0.05 -4.41 -4.04
C ALA A 51 0.29 -4.96 -2.63
N LEU A 52 0.43 -6.28 -2.49
CA LEU A 52 0.68 -6.95 -1.22
C LEU A 52 2.03 -7.64 -1.24
N TYR A 53 2.79 -7.47 -0.16
CA TYR A 53 4.11 -8.03 0.02
C TYR A 53 4.21 -8.78 1.34
N GLN A 54 5.11 -9.76 1.39
CA GLN A 54 5.46 -10.50 2.57
C GLN A 54 6.95 -10.33 2.85
N ARG A 55 7.30 -9.92 4.06
CA ARG A 55 8.68 -9.99 4.58
C ARG A 55 8.64 -10.77 5.87
N GLU A 56 9.29 -11.92 5.91
CA GLU A 56 9.23 -12.85 7.04
C GLU A 56 7.77 -13.18 7.41
N ALA A 57 7.32 -12.82 8.62
CA ALA A 57 5.96 -12.99 9.10
C ALA A 57 5.06 -11.77 8.87
N GLU A 58 5.61 -10.64 8.43
CA GLU A 58 4.89 -9.39 8.22
C GLU A 58 4.32 -9.28 6.81
N THR A 59 3.02 -8.98 6.72
CA THR A 59 2.38 -8.55 5.48
C THR A 59 2.28 -7.03 5.47
N PHE A 60 2.66 -6.41 4.36
CA PHE A 60 2.49 -4.98 4.11
C PHE A 60 2.02 -4.75 2.68
N GLY A 61 1.72 -3.50 2.32
CA GLY A 61 1.21 -3.22 0.99
C GLY A 61 1.33 -1.77 0.54
N GLN A 62 0.92 -1.54 -0.69
CA GLN A 62 0.75 -0.22 -1.29
C GLN A 62 -0.68 -0.12 -1.81
N VAL A 63 -1.28 1.05 -1.67
CA VAL A 63 -2.64 1.32 -2.16
C VAL A 63 -2.60 2.59 -3.00
N MET A 64 -3.20 2.54 -4.19
CA MET A 64 -3.45 3.70 -5.03
C MET A 64 -4.96 3.86 -5.24
N VAL A 65 -5.45 5.09 -5.19
CA VAL A 65 -6.87 5.43 -5.34
C VAL A 65 -7.03 6.33 -6.54
N ALA A 66 -7.89 5.96 -7.48
CA ALA A 66 -8.22 6.85 -8.57
C ALA A 66 -9.17 7.94 -8.05
N ILE A 67 -8.78 9.21 -8.24
CA ILE A 67 -9.48 10.37 -7.69
C ILE A 67 -10.09 11.26 -8.79
N GLY A 68 -10.24 10.74 -10.01
CA GLY A 68 -10.69 11.52 -11.17
C GLY A 68 -9.59 12.37 -11.82
N SER A 69 -8.31 12.01 -11.62
CA SER A 69 -7.14 12.58 -12.30
C SER A 69 -6.37 11.48 -13.03
N SER A 70 -5.53 11.86 -14.00
CA SER A 70 -4.72 10.92 -14.80
C SER A 70 -3.82 10.03 -13.95
N GLU A 71 -3.29 10.59 -12.86
CA GLU A 71 -2.47 9.89 -11.89
C GLU A 71 -3.30 9.53 -10.66
N PRO A 72 -3.36 8.23 -10.27
CA PRO A 72 -3.96 7.83 -9.01
C PRO A 72 -3.21 8.42 -7.80
N ALA A 73 -3.96 8.76 -6.75
CA ALA A 73 -3.39 9.21 -5.49
C ALA A 73 -2.80 8.04 -4.69
N PRO A 74 -1.56 8.15 -4.19
CA PRO A 74 -1.03 7.17 -3.25
C PRO A 74 -1.75 7.29 -1.90
N ALA A 75 -2.08 6.15 -1.31
CA ALA A 75 -2.67 6.07 0.02
C ALA A 75 -1.68 5.45 1.01
N THR A 76 -1.38 6.20 2.08
CA THR A 76 -0.48 5.76 3.16
C THR A 76 -1.23 4.82 4.09
N ILE A 77 -0.79 3.57 4.16
CA ILE A 77 -1.37 2.56 5.04
C ILE A 77 -0.96 2.84 6.49
N GLN A 78 -1.95 3.12 7.34
CA GLN A 78 -1.75 3.33 8.79
C GLN A 78 -1.83 2.01 9.56
N LYS A 79 -2.65 1.08 9.08
CA LYS A 79 -2.83 -0.24 9.69
C LYS A 79 -3.18 -1.26 8.62
N LEU A 80 -2.50 -2.41 8.64
CA LEU A 80 -2.83 -3.55 7.80
C LEU A 80 -2.76 -4.83 8.63
N THR A 81 -3.73 -5.71 8.44
CA THR A 81 -3.69 -7.06 9.00
C THR A 81 -4.14 -8.05 7.94
N TYR A 82 -3.40 -9.16 7.84
CA TYR A 82 -3.74 -10.27 6.96
C TYR A 82 -3.77 -11.57 7.78
N ASP A 83 -4.94 -12.22 7.80
CA ASP A 83 -5.10 -13.56 8.35
C ASP A 83 -4.93 -14.58 7.21
N PRO A 84 -3.81 -15.32 7.14
CA PRO A 84 -3.55 -16.25 6.03
C PRO A 84 -4.43 -17.51 6.10
N LYS A 85 -5.05 -17.83 7.25
CA LYS A 85 -5.97 -18.96 7.38
C LYS A 85 -7.34 -18.59 6.84
N LYS A 86 -7.84 -17.41 7.21
CA LYS A 86 -9.14 -16.88 6.72
C LYS A 86 -9.03 -16.18 5.37
N LYS A 87 -7.81 -15.96 4.89
CA LYS A 87 -7.48 -15.11 3.73
C LYS A 87 -8.07 -13.71 3.86
N LEU A 88 -8.23 -13.21 5.08
CA LEU A 88 -8.90 -11.94 5.37
C LEU A 88 -7.86 -10.84 5.43
N LEU A 89 -7.96 -9.87 4.53
CA LEU A 89 -7.19 -8.63 4.53
C LEU A 89 -8.07 -7.50 5.04
N THR A 90 -7.55 -6.73 6.00
CA THR A 90 -8.13 -5.44 6.38
C THR A 90 -7.05 -4.38 6.43
N PHE A 91 -7.37 -3.17 5.99
CA PHE A 91 -6.47 -2.03 6.16
C PHE A 91 -7.22 -0.72 6.39
N ILE A 92 -6.51 0.24 6.96
CA ILE A 92 -6.88 1.66 7.03
C ILE A 92 -5.75 2.43 6.36
N ALA A 93 -6.08 3.29 5.42
CA ALA A 93 -5.15 4.14 4.71
C ALA A 93 -5.68 5.56 4.60
N GLU A 94 -4.78 6.52 4.44
CA GLU A 94 -5.07 7.94 4.28
C GLU A 94 -4.54 8.41 2.93
N TYR A 95 -5.32 9.23 2.23
CA TYR A 95 -4.91 9.77 0.94
C TYR A 95 -5.51 11.15 0.71
N SER A 96 -4.91 11.89 -0.20
CA SER A 96 -5.41 13.17 -0.68
C SER A 96 -6.29 12.98 -1.89
N SER A 97 -7.50 13.55 -1.86
CA SER A 97 -8.38 13.62 -3.04
C SER A 97 -8.22 14.92 -3.82
N GLY A 98 -7.11 15.64 -3.65
CA GLY A 98 -6.85 16.95 -4.24
C GLY A 98 -7.01 18.09 -3.24
N LEU A 99 -7.34 19.29 -3.73
CA LEU A 99 -7.56 20.48 -2.90
C LEU A 99 -9.04 20.65 -2.58
N ALA A 100 -9.35 21.06 -1.36
CA ALA A 100 -10.72 21.38 -0.97
C ALA A 100 -11.16 22.68 -1.66
N SER A 101 -12.21 22.59 -2.47
CA SER A 101 -12.80 23.75 -3.16
C SER A 101 -13.72 24.61 -2.27
N ASN A 102 -13.99 24.18 -1.04
CA ASN A 102 -15.02 24.80 -0.19
C ASN A 102 -14.43 25.41 1.10
N PRO A 103 -14.47 26.75 1.28
CA PRO A 103 -13.90 27.44 2.44
C PRO A 103 -14.68 27.21 3.75
N VAL A 104 -15.86 26.57 3.70
CA VAL A 104 -16.77 26.44 4.85
C VAL A 104 -16.24 25.49 5.95
N LYS A 105 -15.15 24.74 5.69
CA LYS A 105 -14.50 23.86 6.69
C LYS A 105 -12.98 24.01 6.77
N GLY A 106 -12.45 25.21 6.53
CA GLY A 106 -11.03 25.51 6.71
C GLY A 106 -10.48 26.50 5.69
N ALA A 107 -9.16 26.72 5.72
CA ALA A 107 -8.48 27.58 4.77
C ALA A 107 -8.74 27.11 3.32
N PRO A 108 -8.89 28.04 2.36
CA PRO A 108 -8.89 27.70 0.93
C PRO A 108 -7.59 26.94 0.59
N ASP A 109 -7.66 26.07 -0.42
CA ASP A 109 -6.53 25.30 -0.92
C ASP A 109 -5.89 24.33 0.08
N ARG A 110 -6.60 23.99 1.17
CA ARG A 110 -6.18 22.90 2.04
C ARG A 110 -6.33 21.55 1.33
N GLU A 111 -5.48 20.62 1.70
CA GLU A 111 -5.57 19.24 1.20
C GLU A 111 -6.87 18.58 1.62
N ALA A 112 -7.57 17.94 0.67
CA ALA A 112 -8.79 17.19 0.92
C ALA A 112 -8.43 15.75 1.33
N LEU A 113 -8.00 15.60 2.59
CA LEU A 113 -7.65 14.29 3.14
C LEU A 113 -8.87 13.39 3.36
N GLN A 114 -8.73 12.13 2.95
CA GLN A 114 -9.72 11.08 3.06
C GLN A 114 -9.13 9.88 3.81
N VAL A 115 -9.99 9.18 4.55
CA VAL A 115 -9.68 7.90 5.18
C VAL A 115 -10.36 6.79 4.38
N LEU A 116 -9.54 5.88 3.87
CA LEU A 116 -9.92 4.67 3.17
C LEU A 116 -9.85 3.49 4.14
N THR A 117 -10.94 2.73 4.25
CA THR A 117 -11.00 1.49 5.02
C THR A 117 -11.34 0.34 4.10
N PHE A 118 -10.68 -0.81 4.28
CA PHE A 118 -10.95 -2.01 3.52
C PHE A 118 -11.09 -3.22 4.42
N SER A 119 -12.01 -4.12 4.05
CA SER A 119 -12.12 -5.46 4.61
C SER A 119 -12.60 -6.43 3.53
N GLY A 120 -11.81 -7.48 3.27
CA GLY A 120 -12.12 -8.43 2.22
C GLY A 120 -11.25 -9.67 2.18
N VAL A 121 -11.59 -10.58 1.27
CA VAL A 121 -10.94 -11.88 1.11
C VAL A 121 -9.96 -11.82 -0.05
N VAL A 122 -8.73 -12.28 0.19
CA VAL A 122 -7.68 -12.44 -0.81
C VAL A 122 -7.76 -13.84 -1.42
N ARG A 123 -7.87 -13.90 -2.74
CA ARG A 123 -7.86 -15.13 -3.54
C ARG A 123 -6.69 -15.09 -4.52
N PRO A 124 -6.29 -16.23 -5.10
CA PRO A 124 -5.20 -16.27 -6.06
C PRO A 124 -5.37 -15.34 -7.27
N GLN A 125 -6.61 -15.02 -7.67
CA GLN A 125 -6.90 -14.19 -8.84
C GLN A 125 -7.65 -12.89 -8.53
N SER A 126 -7.99 -12.63 -7.26
CA SER A 126 -8.73 -11.42 -6.91
C SER A 126 -8.65 -11.07 -5.42
N ILE A 127 -8.97 -9.82 -5.10
CA ILE A 127 -9.33 -9.37 -3.76
C ILE A 127 -10.77 -8.86 -3.82
N SER A 128 -11.67 -9.41 -3.00
CA SER A 128 -13.07 -9.00 -2.97
C SER A 128 -13.50 -8.59 -1.57
N GLY A 129 -14.16 -7.46 -1.42
CA GLY A 129 -14.50 -6.93 -0.11
C GLY A 129 -15.36 -5.68 -0.13
N LYS A 130 -15.30 -4.93 0.96
CA LYS A 130 -15.92 -3.62 1.11
C LYS A 130 -14.85 -2.57 1.30
N VAL A 131 -14.98 -1.47 0.57
CA VAL A 131 -14.23 -0.23 0.78
C VAL A 131 -15.17 0.77 1.44
N GLY A 132 -14.69 1.48 2.46
CA GLY A 132 -15.38 2.61 3.08
C GLY A 132 -14.52 3.87 2.99
N ILE A 133 -15.09 4.98 2.53
CA ILE A 133 -14.41 6.28 2.45
C ILE A 133 -15.10 7.28 3.35
N ARG A 134 -14.34 8.07 4.11
CA ARG A 134 -14.83 9.23 4.85
C ARG A 134 -13.82 10.38 4.78
N ASP A 135 -14.33 11.60 4.93
CA ASP A 135 -13.52 12.79 5.16
C ASP A 135 -12.70 12.63 6.46
N PHE A 136 -11.39 12.87 6.37
CA PHE A 136 -10.47 12.80 7.50
C PHE A 136 -10.84 13.80 8.59
N TYR A 137 -11.18 15.03 8.20
CA TYR A 137 -11.47 16.15 9.10
C TYR A 137 -12.88 16.10 9.69
N CYS A 138 -13.75 15.22 9.18
CA CYS A 138 -15.10 15.09 9.68
C CYS A 138 -15.18 14.04 10.79
N GLY A 139 -15.00 14.48 12.05
CA GLY A 139 -14.99 13.60 13.22
C GLY A 139 -16.26 12.78 13.48
N GLN A 140 -17.39 13.16 12.88
CA GLN A 140 -18.69 12.46 13.02
C GLN A 140 -19.16 11.82 11.71
N CYS A 141 -18.43 11.95 10.60
CA CYS A 141 -18.84 11.38 9.33
C CYS A 141 -18.67 9.86 9.34
N LYS A 142 -19.74 9.16 8.98
CA LYS A 142 -19.69 7.71 8.76
C LYS A 142 -19.07 7.42 7.39
N PRO A 143 -18.26 6.36 7.26
CA PRO A 143 -17.77 5.94 5.95
C PRO A 143 -18.91 5.54 5.01
N VAL A 144 -18.81 5.96 3.76
CA VAL A 144 -19.66 5.48 2.67
C VAL A 144 -19.05 4.20 2.12
N PHE A 145 -19.79 3.09 2.20
CA PHE A 145 -19.29 1.77 1.82
C PHE A 145 -19.72 1.34 0.42
N LYS A 146 -18.78 0.77 -0.33
CA LYS A 146 -19.01 0.12 -1.64
C LYS A 146 -18.38 -1.27 -1.64
N ARG A 147 -19.06 -2.24 -2.26
CA ARG A 147 -18.46 -3.55 -2.56
C ARG A 147 -17.52 -3.41 -3.75
N VAL A 148 -16.35 -4.02 -3.66
CA VAL A 148 -15.35 -3.99 -4.73
C VAL A 148 -14.75 -5.37 -4.95
N THR A 149 -14.33 -5.62 -6.19
CA THR A 149 -13.51 -6.77 -6.56
C THR A 149 -12.37 -6.27 -7.42
N LEU A 150 -11.14 -6.45 -6.95
CA LEU A 150 -9.91 -6.14 -7.66
C LEU A 150 -9.39 -7.44 -8.26
N LYS A 151 -9.15 -7.46 -9.57
CA LYS A 151 -8.58 -8.62 -10.27
C LYS A 151 -7.06 -8.60 -10.15
N ARG A 152 -6.44 -9.77 -10.03
CA ARG A 152 -4.98 -9.88 -10.06
C ARG A 152 -4.48 -9.48 -11.45
N ILE A 153 -3.43 -8.69 -11.50
CA ILE A 153 -2.72 -8.38 -12.74
C ILE A 153 -1.53 -9.33 -12.82
N SER A 154 -1.54 -10.14 -13.88
CA SER A 154 -0.56 -11.20 -14.11
C SER A 154 0.75 -10.66 -14.69
N GLU A 155 0.72 -9.46 -15.27
CA GLU A 155 1.83 -8.81 -15.95
C GLU A 155 1.88 -7.35 -15.52
N MET A 156 2.90 -6.95 -14.75
CA MET A 156 3.33 -5.57 -14.87
C MET A 156 3.94 -5.49 -16.27
N GLY A 157 3.17 -5.01 -17.25
CA GLY A 157 3.81 -4.42 -18.42
C GLY A 157 4.90 -3.49 -17.90
N SER A 158 6.12 -3.66 -18.39
CA SER A 158 7.24 -2.80 -18.04
C SER A 158 6.78 -1.33 -18.11
N PRO A 159 7.17 -0.44 -17.19
CA PRO A 159 6.82 0.97 -17.29
C PRO A 159 7.49 1.53 -18.55
N GLY A 160 6.80 1.52 -19.69
CA GLY A 160 7.40 1.88 -20.97
C GLY A 160 6.70 1.46 -22.27
N GLU A 161 5.63 0.65 -22.28
CA GLU A 161 4.91 0.38 -23.55
C GLU A 161 3.51 0.99 -23.55
N VAL A 162 3.46 2.25 -23.99
CA VAL A 162 2.28 2.78 -24.68
C VAL A 162 2.11 1.94 -25.95
N GLN A 163 1.20 0.98 -25.92
CA GLN A 163 0.72 0.37 -27.15
C GLN A 163 -0.07 1.43 -27.92
N SER A 164 0.62 2.12 -28.81
CA SER A 164 0.02 2.80 -29.95
C SER A 164 -0.58 1.73 -30.86
N THR A 165 -1.86 1.44 -30.68
CA THR A 165 -2.67 0.82 -31.73
C THR A 165 -3.53 1.91 -32.33
N ALA A 166 -2.94 2.61 -33.31
CA ALA A 166 -3.72 3.23 -34.36
C ALA A 166 -4.29 2.12 -35.26
N GLN A 167 -5.61 2.07 -35.38
CA GLN A 167 -6.31 1.60 -36.57
C GLN A 167 -7.41 2.60 -36.89
#